data_AF-A0A3D3UD75-F1
#
_entry.id   AF-A0A3D3UD75-F1
#
_cell.length_a   1.000
_cell.length_b   1.000
_cell.length_c   1.000
_cell.angle_alpha   90.00
_cell.angle_beta   90.00
_cell.angle_gamma   90.00
#
_symmetry.space_group_name_H-M   'P 1'
#
loop_
_entity.id
_entity.type
_entity.pdbx_description
1 polymer ?
#
loop_
_entity_poly.entity_id
_entity_poly.type
_entity_poly.pdbx_seq_one_letter_code
_entity_poly.pdbx_strand_id
1 'polypeptide(L)'
;VILLGGLVGGLLMTAGSEARLARNLIAVEKAQNLAEAGINRAILLLLSSDDLAELELGGAAGFTLRLDDAAEIAVTIRDSCGQIDLNWAPAPLLSAYAVAVGLSPASARQFTEAVIAGREDGHRSSGNLSPSGFGQLPALPQVAVPNAIPVAPWQTRRDIARLPGIGPRELAALLPGLTVNCREQGADPQYAGADVRRAVTLSGLPGRSHRLAYDIVAEVKLPGGAVAATEAALWLTRDSDAPYRIVHWYRR
;
A
#
# COMPACT_ATOMS: atom_id res chain seq x y z
N VAL A 1 -59.22 -12.25 -14.51
CA VAL A 1 -58.55 -10.98 -14.89
C VAL A 1 -57.69 -10.42 -13.76
N ILE A 2 -58.20 -10.30 -12.51
CA ILE A 2 -57.43 -9.77 -11.36
C ILE A 2 -56.20 -10.63 -11.00
N LEU A 3 -56.31 -11.96 -11.05
CA LEU A 3 -55.19 -12.88 -10.75
C LEU A 3 -54.06 -12.85 -11.80
N LEU A 4 -54.37 -12.61 -13.07
CA LEU A 4 -53.35 -12.46 -14.12
C LEU A 4 -52.61 -11.11 -14.01
N GLY A 5 -53.30 -10.03 -13.63
CA GLY A 5 -52.67 -8.72 -13.40
C GLY A 5 -51.70 -8.72 -12.22
N GLY A 6 -52.02 -9.44 -11.14
CA GLY A 6 -51.12 -9.62 -10.00
C GLY A 6 -49.87 -10.44 -10.33
N LEU A 7 -50.02 -11.51 -11.12
CA LEU A 7 -48.90 -12.36 -11.55
C LEU A 7 -47.93 -11.61 -12.48
N VAL A 8 -48.48 -10.88 -13.47
CA VAL A 8 -47.69 -10.08 -14.41
C VAL A 8 -47.02 -8.89 -13.70
N GLY A 9 -47.72 -8.24 -12.77
CA GLY A 9 -47.13 -7.16 -11.95
C GLY A 9 -45.98 -7.65 -11.07
N GLY A 10 -46.11 -8.82 -10.44
CA GLY A 10 -45.04 -9.45 -9.66
C GLY A 10 -43.80 -9.80 -10.49
N LEU A 11 -44.00 -10.39 -11.68
CA LEU A 11 -42.91 -10.80 -12.59
C LEU A 11 -42.13 -9.58 -13.14
N LEU A 12 -42.82 -8.47 -13.41
CA LEU A 12 -42.20 -7.22 -13.87
C LEU A 12 -41.38 -6.56 -12.75
N MET A 13 -41.84 -6.63 -11.50
CA MET A 13 -41.12 -6.10 -10.34
C MET A 13 -39.83 -6.89 -10.05
N THR A 14 -39.87 -8.22 -10.12
CA THR A 14 -38.69 -9.07 -9.91
C THR A 14 -37.70 -8.97 -11.07
N ALA A 15 -38.15 -8.97 -12.32
CA ALA A 15 -37.27 -8.73 -13.47
C ALA A 15 -36.60 -7.35 -13.41
N GLY A 16 -37.33 -6.34 -12.91
CA GLY A 16 -36.81 -5.00 -12.70
C GLY A 16 -35.72 -4.92 -11.62
N SER A 17 -35.85 -5.68 -10.53
CA SER A 17 -34.82 -5.75 -9.48
C SER A 17 -33.59 -6.53 -9.95
N GLU A 18 -33.76 -7.66 -10.62
CA GLU A 18 -32.65 -8.44 -11.20
C GLU A 18 -31.87 -7.63 -12.23
N ALA A 19 -32.55 -6.89 -13.12
CA ALA A 19 -31.89 -6.04 -14.09
C ALA A 19 -31.13 -4.87 -13.45
N ARG A 20 -31.62 -4.32 -12.31
CA ARG A 20 -30.89 -3.30 -11.54
C ARG A 20 -29.66 -3.88 -10.86
N LEU A 21 -29.78 -5.07 -10.26
CA LEU A 21 -28.66 -5.77 -9.64
C LEU A 21 -27.58 -6.10 -10.67
N ALA A 22 -27.95 -6.65 -11.83
CA ALA A 22 -27.02 -6.96 -12.91
C ALA A 22 -26.28 -5.70 -13.39
N ARG A 23 -26.98 -4.59 -13.60
CA ARG A 23 -26.35 -3.31 -13.96
C ARG A 23 -25.38 -2.80 -12.90
N ASN A 24 -25.74 -2.90 -11.63
CA ASN A 24 -24.87 -2.48 -10.53
C ASN A 24 -23.61 -3.34 -10.46
N LEU A 25 -23.72 -4.67 -10.61
CA LEU A 25 -22.58 -5.57 -10.65
C LEU A 25 -21.65 -5.26 -11.82
N ILE A 26 -22.21 -5.05 -13.02
CA ILE A 26 -21.42 -4.64 -14.20
C ILE A 26 -20.70 -3.31 -13.95
N ALA A 27 -21.37 -2.34 -13.33
CA ALA A 27 -20.77 -1.04 -13.04
C ALA A 27 -19.62 -1.13 -12.02
N VAL A 28 -19.77 -1.96 -10.97
CA VAL A 28 -18.71 -2.21 -9.98
C VAL A 28 -17.52 -2.91 -10.62
N GLU A 29 -17.75 -3.98 -11.40
CA GLU A 29 -16.67 -4.69 -12.11
C GLU A 29 -15.96 -3.79 -13.12
N LYS A 30 -16.71 -2.95 -13.83
CA LYS A 30 -16.13 -1.93 -14.72
C LYS A 30 -15.24 -0.96 -13.94
N ALA A 31 -15.74 -0.40 -12.82
CA ALA A 31 -14.95 0.51 -11.99
C ALA A 31 -13.67 -0.17 -11.47
N GLN A 32 -13.76 -1.43 -11.06
CA GLN A 32 -12.63 -2.21 -10.60
C GLN A 32 -11.57 -2.42 -11.69
N ASN A 33 -11.97 -2.85 -12.89
CA ASN A 33 -11.05 -3.02 -14.02
C ASN A 33 -10.39 -1.71 -14.43
N LEU A 34 -11.11 -0.59 -14.36
CA LEU A 34 -10.54 0.74 -14.60
C LEU A 34 -9.52 1.14 -13.53
N ALA A 35 -9.76 0.79 -12.26
CA ALA A 35 -8.80 1.06 -11.19
C ALA A 35 -7.50 0.25 -11.43
N GLU A 36 -7.63 -1.01 -11.84
CA GLU A 36 -6.47 -1.82 -12.24
C GLU A 36 -5.74 -1.25 -13.47
N ALA A 37 -6.46 -0.71 -14.45
CA ALA A 37 -5.86 0.00 -15.58
C ALA A 37 -5.06 1.23 -15.12
N GLY A 38 -5.58 1.98 -14.14
CA GLY A 38 -4.87 3.09 -13.49
C GLY A 38 -3.55 2.67 -12.85
N ILE A 39 -3.56 1.54 -12.11
CA ILE A 39 -2.31 0.96 -11.57
C ILE A 39 -1.36 0.60 -12.70
N ASN A 40 -1.80 -0.14 -13.72
CA ASN A 40 -0.92 -0.51 -14.84
C ASN A 40 -0.34 0.70 -15.58
N ARG A 41 -1.10 1.79 -15.75
CA ARG A 41 -0.58 3.04 -16.31
C ARG A 41 0.52 3.65 -15.44
N ALA A 42 0.34 3.64 -14.12
CA ALA A 42 1.37 4.09 -13.18
C ALA A 42 2.64 3.25 -13.25
N ILE A 43 2.52 1.93 -13.42
CA ILE A 43 3.67 1.03 -13.61
C ILE A 43 4.43 1.43 -14.88
N LEU A 44 3.74 1.61 -16.01
CA LEU A 44 4.38 2.03 -17.25
C LEU A 44 5.11 3.37 -17.11
N LEU A 45 4.52 4.33 -16.39
CA LEU A 45 5.18 5.60 -16.09
C LEU A 45 6.44 5.37 -15.24
N LEU A 46 6.37 4.56 -14.19
CA LEU A 46 7.52 4.25 -13.32
C LEU A 46 8.68 3.56 -14.07
N LEU A 47 8.38 2.83 -15.14
CA LEU A 47 9.38 2.20 -16.00
C LEU A 47 9.97 3.15 -17.05
N SER A 48 9.37 4.33 -17.24
CA SER A 48 9.76 5.36 -18.18
C SER A 48 10.41 6.53 -17.43
N SER A 49 11.73 6.70 -17.56
CA SER A 49 12.47 7.77 -16.87
C SER A 49 12.04 9.18 -17.29
N ASP A 50 11.65 9.34 -18.54
CA ASP A 50 11.27 10.63 -19.11
C ASP A 50 9.90 11.07 -18.59
N ASP A 51 8.94 10.13 -18.48
CA ASP A 51 7.60 10.43 -17.98
C ASP A 51 7.56 10.65 -16.45
N LEU A 52 8.47 10.03 -15.69
CA LEU A 52 8.58 10.29 -14.25
C LEU A 52 9.08 11.70 -13.93
N ALA A 53 9.90 12.28 -14.79
CA ALA A 53 10.40 13.64 -14.60
C ALA A 53 9.30 14.70 -14.76
N GLU A 54 8.24 14.39 -15.52
CA GLU A 54 7.06 15.25 -15.68
C GLU A 54 6.15 15.24 -14.44
N LEU A 55 6.18 14.16 -13.66
CA LEU A 55 5.49 14.11 -12.38
C LEU A 55 6.27 14.95 -11.38
N GLU A 56 5.66 16.01 -10.82
CA GLU A 56 6.23 16.78 -9.71
C GLU A 56 6.35 15.87 -8.48
N LEU A 57 7.44 15.10 -8.43
CA LEU A 57 7.73 14.10 -7.41
C LEU A 57 8.17 14.81 -6.11
N GLY A 58 7.19 15.42 -5.44
CA GLY A 58 7.27 15.95 -4.08
C GLY A 58 6.27 15.24 -3.17
N GLY A 59 6.73 14.27 -2.38
CA GLY A 59 5.90 13.49 -1.45
C GLY A 59 5.02 12.43 -2.12
N ALA A 60 3.92 12.85 -2.74
CA ALA A 60 3.01 11.98 -3.50
C ALA A 60 2.69 12.65 -4.83
N ALA A 61 3.09 12.02 -5.94
CA ALA A 61 2.76 12.48 -7.28
C ALA A 61 1.52 11.73 -7.78
N GLY A 62 0.85 12.26 -8.79
CA GLY A 62 -0.33 11.61 -9.32
C GLY A 62 -0.79 12.23 -10.63
N PHE A 63 -1.74 11.57 -11.27
CA PHE A 63 -2.38 12.03 -12.49
C PHE A 63 -3.82 11.55 -12.53
N THR A 64 -4.63 12.25 -13.32
CA THR A 64 -6.03 11.85 -13.56
C THR A 64 -6.19 11.44 -15.02
N LEU A 65 -6.77 10.28 -15.26
CA LEU A 65 -7.23 9.86 -16.59
C LEU A 65 -8.73 10.11 -16.68
N ARG A 66 -9.17 10.69 -17.79
CA ARG A 66 -10.58 10.82 -18.13
C ARG A 66 -10.83 10.02 -19.40
N LEU A 67 -11.77 9.10 -19.33
CA LEU A 67 -12.20 8.31 -20.47
C LEU A 67 -13.42 8.95 -21.16
N ASP A 68 -13.67 8.56 -22.41
CA ASP A 68 -14.74 9.12 -23.25
C ASP A 68 -16.14 8.94 -22.63
N ASP A 69 -16.31 7.95 -21.78
CA ASP A 69 -17.55 7.67 -21.04
C ASP A 69 -17.68 8.47 -19.73
N ALA A 70 -16.88 9.52 -19.57
CA ALA A 70 -16.79 10.36 -18.37
C ALA A 70 -16.38 9.61 -17.09
N ALA A 71 -15.78 8.41 -17.20
CA ALA A 71 -15.09 7.80 -16.07
C ALA A 71 -13.85 8.61 -15.71
N GLU A 72 -13.70 8.89 -14.41
CA GLU A 72 -12.53 9.56 -13.85
C GLU A 72 -11.71 8.56 -13.04
N ILE A 73 -10.42 8.45 -13.37
CA ILE A 73 -9.46 7.59 -12.69
C ILE A 73 -8.40 8.50 -12.08
N ALA A 74 -8.42 8.66 -10.77
CA ALA A 74 -7.40 9.39 -10.03
C ALA A 74 -6.31 8.42 -9.56
N VAL A 75 -5.07 8.65 -9.96
CA VAL A 75 -3.94 7.79 -9.62
C VAL A 75 -2.95 8.56 -8.76
N THR A 76 -2.59 7.99 -7.62
CA THR A 76 -1.55 8.49 -6.71
C THR A 76 -0.40 7.51 -6.65
N ILE A 77 0.82 8.00 -6.81
CA ILE A 77 2.09 7.27 -6.71
C ILE A 77 2.90 7.91 -5.58
N ARG A 78 3.40 7.08 -4.68
CA ARG A 78 4.24 7.52 -3.56
C ARG A 78 5.49 6.65 -3.50
N ASP A 79 6.65 7.27 -3.32
CA ASP A 79 7.87 6.55 -2.93
C ASP A 79 7.65 6.00 -1.52
N SER A 80 7.59 4.67 -1.38
CA SER A 80 7.37 4.01 -0.09
C SER A 80 8.50 4.35 0.90
N CYS A 81 9.70 4.70 0.42
CA CYS A 81 10.82 5.13 1.23
C CYS A 81 10.73 6.57 1.72
N GLY A 82 9.70 7.34 1.36
CA GLY A 82 9.29 8.51 2.13
C GLY A 82 8.68 8.16 3.50
N GLN A 83 8.41 6.87 3.76
CA GLN A 83 7.87 6.36 5.01
C GLN A 83 8.92 5.51 5.75
N ILE A 84 8.66 5.23 7.02
CA ILE A 84 9.54 4.45 7.90
C ILE A 84 9.15 2.99 7.82
N ASP A 85 10.09 2.13 7.44
CA ASP A 85 9.83 0.70 7.29
C ASP A 85 9.81 -0.03 8.65
N LEU A 86 8.68 -0.65 8.98
CA LEU A 86 8.48 -1.39 10.22
C LEU A 86 9.41 -2.58 10.41
N ASN A 87 10.02 -3.12 9.35
CA ASN A 87 10.89 -4.28 9.43
C ASN A 87 12.39 -3.91 9.44
N TRP A 88 12.76 -2.74 8.90
CA TRP A 88 14.18 -2.34 8.75
C TRP A 88 14.56 -1.11 9.56
N ALA A 89 13.63 -0.21 9.89
CA ALA A 89 13.97 1.02 10.61
C ALA A 89 14.60 0.74 11.98
N PRO A 90 15.69 1.41 12.37
CA PRO A 90 16.32 1.21 13.67
C PRO A 90 15.48 1.86 14.77
N ALA A 91 15.66 1.36 16.00
CA ALA A 91 14.90 1.82 17.16
C ALA A 91 14.88 3.35 17.37
N PRO A 92 16.00 4.10 17.20
CA PRO A 92 15.98 5.55 17.34
C PRO A 92 15.01 6.25 16.38
N LEU A 93 14.87 5.77 15.14
CA LEU A 93 13.96 6.35 14.14
C LEU A 93 12.49 6.06 14.47
N LEU A 94 12.18 4.82 14.85
CA LEU A 94 10.83 4.44 15.28
C LEU A 94 10.37 5.24 16.51
N SER A 95 11.26 5.39 17.49
CA SER A 95 10.98 6.16 18.71
C SER A 95 10.79 7.64 18.41
N ALA A 96 11.69 8.23 17.60
CA ALA A 96 11.59 9.61 17.16
C ALA A 96 10.29 9.88 16.39
N TYR A 97 9.84 8.93 15.57
CA TYR A 97 8.58 9.03 14.83
C TYR A 97 7.36 8.97 15.74
N ALA A 98 7.33 8.02 16.67
CA ALA A 98 6.25 7.94 17.65
C ALA A 98 6.11 9.26 18.44
N VAL A 99 7.23 9.85 18.86
CA VAL A 99 7.23 11.18 19.51
C VAL A 99 6.76 12.27 18.55
N ALA A 100 7.22 12.26 17.29
CA ALA A 100 6.86 13.27 16.29
C ALA A 100 5.35 13.30 15.99
N VAL A 101 4.67 12.14 16.02
CA VAL A 101 3.22 12.05 15.85
C VAL A 101 2.43 12.27 17.16
N GLY A 102 3.12 12.56 18.26
CA GLY A 102 2.51 13.01 19.52
C GLY A 102 2.33 11.94 20.60
N LEU A 103 2.96 10.76 20.49
CA LEU A 103 3.00 9.80 21.59
C LEU A 103 3.88 10.33 22.73
N SER A 104 3.51 10.01 23.97
CA SER A 104 4.37 10.29 25.13
C SER A 104 5.72 9.56 25.01
N PRO A 105 6.80 10.04 25.63
CA PRO A 105 8.09 9.33 25.62
C PRO A 105 8.01 7.89 26.15
N ALA A 106 7.11 7.60 27.09
CA ALA A 106 6.87 6.24 27.57
C ALA A 106 6.19 5.37 26.50
N SER A 107 5.10 5.88 25.89
CA SER A 107 4.38 5.19 24.81
C SER A 107 5.24 4.98 23.56
N ALA A 108 6.08 5.95 23.21
CA ALA A 108 7.01 5.86 22.08
C ALA A 108 8.06 4.75 22.29
N ARG A 109 8.59 4.62 23.51
CA ARG A 109 9.48 3.50 23.88
C ARG A 109 8.75 2.16 23.79
N GLN A 110 7.56 2.06 24.39
CA GLN A 110 6.76 0.83 24.34
C GLN A 110 6.42 0.40 22.91
N PHE A 111 6.00 1.34 22.06
CA PHE A 111 5.76 1.09 20.63
C PHE A 111 7.02 0.57 19.94
N THR A 112 8.16 1.23 20.16
CA THR A 112 9.44 0.84 19.54
C THR A 112 9.85 -0.56 19.96
N GLU A 113 9.85 -0.85 21.26
CA GLU A 113 10.18 -2.17 21.82
C GLU A 113 9.26 -3.25 21.26
N ALA A 114 7.95 -2.98 21.18
CA ALA A 114 6.98 -3.92 20.66
C ALA A 114 7.15 -4.19 19.14
N VAL A 115 7.51 -3.17 18.36
CA VAL A 115 7.84 -3.34 16.94
C VAL A 115 9.08 -4.22 16.76
N ILE A 116 10.14 -3.97 17.54
CA ILE A 116 11.37 -4.76 17.49
C ILE A 116 11.13 -6.20 17.94
N ALA A 117 10.42 -6.41 19.05
CA ALA A 117 10.07 -7.74 19.53
C ALA A 117 9.26 -8.53 18.49
N GLY A 118 8.29 -7.89 17.83
CA GLY A 118 7.53 -8.51 16.75
C GLY A 118 8.38 -8.91 15.54
N ARG A 119 9.48 -8.18 15.24
CA ARG A 119 10.44 -8.61 14.21
C ARG A 119 11.11 -9.91 14.60
N GLU A 120 11.66 -9.95 15.82
CA GLU A 120 12.39 -11.11 16.32
C GLU A 120 11.50 -12.36 16.40
N ASP A 121 10.26 -12.22 16.86
CA ASP A 121 9.30 -13.32 16.90
C ASP A 121 8.99 -13.85 15.50
N GLY A 122 8.74 -12.96 14.53
CA GLY A 122 8.54 -13.36 13.13
C GLY A 122 9.77 -14.05 12.53
N HIS A 123 10.98 -13.62 12.86
CA HIS A 123 12.22 -14.29 12.44
C HIS A 123 12.38 -15.68 13.07
N ARG A 124 12.01 -15.85 14.35
CA ARG A 124 12.00 -17.16 15.02
C ARG A 124 11.00 -18.12 14.37
N SER A 125 9.81 -17.62 14.00
CA SER A 125 8.78 -18.42 13.33
C SER A 125 9.10 -18.72 11.86
N SER A 126 9.86 -17.85 11.18
CA SER A 126 10.20 -17.98 9.75
C SER A 126 11.58 -18.61 9.49
N GLY A 127 12.35 -18.95 10.52
CA GLY A 127 13.72 -19.48 10.39
C GLY A 127 14.73 -18.39 10.04
N ASN A 128 15.22 -17.67 11.05
CA ASN A 128 16.44 -16.82 11.05
C ASN A 128 16.82 -16.14 9.71
N LEU A 129 15.96 -15.24 9.22
CA LEU A 129 16.39 -14.21 8.28
C LEU A 129 17.04 -13.06 9.08
N SER A 130 18.27 -13.26 9.53
CA SER A 130 19.03 -12.21 10.21
C SER A 130 19.35 -11.05 9.23
N PRO A 131 19.37 -9.78 9.66
CA PRO A 131 19.64 -8.61 8.80
C PRO A 131 21.01 -8.60 8.10
N SER A 132 21.89 -9.54 8.40
CA SER A 132 23.28 -9.59 7.91
C SER A 132 23.62 -10.80 7.02
N GLY A 133 22.62 -11.45 6.39
CA GLY A 133 22.86 -12.62 5.53
C GLY A 133 22.07 -12.60 4.22
N PHE A 134 22.46 -11.76 3.26
CA PHE A 134 22.08 -11.97 1.86
C PHE A 134 22.91 -13.13 1.30
N GLY A 135 22.46 -14.35 1.52
CA GLY A 135 23.12 -15.56 1.02
C GLY A 135 22.60 -16.84 1.65
N GLN A 136 21.69 -17.49 0.93
CA GLN A 136 21.32 -18.91 1.00
C GLN A 136 20.60 -19.42 2.27
N LEU A 137 19.31 -19.77 2.12
CA LEU A 137 18.55 -20.68 2.98
C LEU A 137 17.57 -21.53 2.12
N PRO A 138 17.20 -22.74 2.56
CA PRO A 138 16.61 -23.80 1.74
C PRO A 138 15.10 -23.63 1.53
N ALA A 139 14.62 -24.19 0.43
CA ALA A 139 13.23 -24.11 -0.02
C ALA A 139 12.25 -24.94 0.81
N LEU A 140 11.07 -24.38 1.10
CA LEU A 140 9.87 -25.13 1.45
C LEU A 140 9.03 -25.37 0.17
N PRO A 141 8.24 -26.47 0.10
CA PRO A 141 7.63 -26.94 -1.14
C PRO A 141 6.43 -26.07 -1.49
N GLN A 142 6.68 -25.01 -2.23
CA GLN A 142 5.67 -24.26 -2.95
C GLN A 142 6.12 -24.23 -4.40
N VAL A 143 5.19 -24.38 -5.34
CA VAL A 143 5.43 -24.17 -6.77
C VAL A 143 6.38 -23.00 -6.90
N ALA A 144 7.59 -23.23 -7.41
CA ALA A 144 8.64 -22.23 -7.43
C ALA A 144 8.11 -21.04 -8.23
N VAL A 145 7.68 -19.99 -7.55
CA VAL A 145 7.47 -18.69 -8.17
C VAL A 145 8.88 -18.15 -8.32
N PRO A 146 9.43 -18.09 -9.56
CA PRO A 146 10.70 -17.41 -9.74
C PRO A 146 10.54 -16.02 -9.14
N ASN A 147 11.56 -15.52 -8.44
CA ASN A 147 11.57 -14.13 -7.96
C ASN A 147 10.61 -13.78 -6.79
N ALA A 148 10.18 -14.75 -5.97
CA ALA A 148 9.46 -14.42 -4.72
C ALA A 148 10.35 -13.62 -3.75
N ILE A 149 9.78 -12.55 -3.18
CA ILE A 149 10.43 -11.72 -2.18
C ILE A 149 10.27 -12.39 -0.80
N PRO A 150 11.31 -12.49 0.06
CA PRO A 150 11.18 -13.07 1.40
C PRO A 150 10.09 -12.40 2.22
N VAL A 151 9.28 -13.21 2.91
CA VAL A 151 8.22 -12.74 3.82
C VAL A 151 8.89 -12.08 5.03
N ALA A 152 8.62 -10.79 5.21
CA ALA A 152 9.10 -10.03 6.36
C ALA A 152 8.17 -10.25 7.58
N PRO A 153 8.67 -10.10 8.82
CA PRO A 153 7.88 -10.29 10.03
C PRO A 153 6.56 -9.49 10.06
N TRP A 154 6.64 -8.19 9.78
CA TRP A 154 5.47 -7.34 9.57
C TRP A 154 5.04 -7.42 8.11
N GLN A 155 3.81 -7.88 7.85
CA GLN A 155 3.29 -8.05 6.50
C GLN A 155 2.44 -6.86 6.05
N THR A 156 1.84 -6.15 7.00
CA THR A 156 1.10 -4.91 6.74
C THR A 156 1.38 -3.89 7.82
N ARG A 157 1.44 -2.60 7.43
CA ARG A 157 1.53 -1.48 8.37
C ARG A 157 0.40 -1.46 9.41
N ARG A 158 -0.75 -2.08 9.11
CA ARG A 158 -1.89 -2.20 10.03
C ARG A 158 -1.69 -3.24 11.14
N ASP A 159 -0.69 -4.12 11.01
CA ASP A 159 -0.41 -5.14 12.02
C ASP A 159 -0.06 -4.52 13.38
N ILE A 160 0.43 -3.28 13.41
CA ILE A 160 0.72 -2.53 14.63
C ILE A 160 -0.51 -2.31 15.51
N ALA A 161 -1.73 -2.44 14.96
CA ALA A 161 -2.97 -2.37 15.73
C ALA A 161 -3.09 -3.47 16.80
N ARG A 162 -2.31 -4.54 16.69
CA ARG A 162 -2.24 -5.62 17.70
C ARG A 162 -1.26 -5.31 18.83
N LEU A 163 -0.46 -4.26 18.71
CA LEU A 163 0.56 -3.93 19.71
C LEU A 163 -0.08 -3.33 20.98
N PRO A 164 0.44 -3.65 22.17
CA PRO A 164 -0.04 -3.07 23.42
C PRO A 164 0.06 -1.53 23.39
N GLY A 165 -1.00 -0.86 23.82
CA GLY A 165 -1.04 0.62 23.91
C GLY A 165 -1.30 1.35 22.59
N ILE A 166 -1.55 0.63 21.49
CA ILE A 166 -1.94 1.24 20.21
C ILE A 166 -3.47 1.23 20.08
N GLY A 167 -4.10 2.34 20.49
CA GLY A 167 -5.52 2.57 20.28
C GLY A 167 -5.83 3.13 18.88
N PRO A 168 -7.12 3.34 18.55
CA PRO A 168 -7.52 3.87 17.24
C PRO A 168 -6.89 5.23 16.90
N ARG A 169 -6.69 6.08 17.91
CA ARG A 169 -6.07 7.41 17.74
C ARG A 169 -4.59 7.29 17.41
N GLU A 170 -3.85 6.49 18.18
CA GLU A 170 -2.42 6.27 17.98
C GLU A 170 -2.18 5.57 16.64
N LEU A 171 -3.01 4.58 16.31
CA LEU A 171 -2.98 3.90 15.01
C LEU A 171 -3.18 4.89 13.86
N ALA A 172 -4.19 5.75 13.94
CA ALA A 172 -4.46 6.76 12.91
C ALA A 172 -3.30 7.76 12.74
N ALA A 173 -2.61 8.12 13.83
CA ALA A 173 -1.46 9.01 13.80
C ALA A 173 -0.19 8.34 13.24
N LEU A 174 0.02 7.05 13.54
CA LEU A 174 1.21 6.29 13.13
C LEU A 174 1.14 5.78 11.69
N LEU A 175 -0.03 5.36 11.21
CA LEU A 175 -0.15 4.70 9.90
C LEU A 175 0.37 5.53 8.70
N PRO A 176 0.15 6.87 8.62
CA PRO A 176 0.57 7.64 7.46
C PRO A 176 2.09 7.64 7.20
N GLY A 177 2.90 7.52 8.25
CA GLY A 177 4.37 7.54 8.14
C GLY A 177 5.02 6.16 8.17
N LEU A 178 4.26 5.07 8.15
CA LEU A 178 4.78 3.70 8.25
C LEU A 178 4.56 2.91 6.96
N THR A 179 5.53 2.07 6.62
CA THR A 179 5.47 1.12 5.51
C THR A 179 6.06 -0.23 5.90
N VAL A 180 5.89 -1.23 5.03
CA VAL A 180 6.60 -2.51 5.06
C VAL A 180 7.27 -2.80 3.71
N ASN A 181 7.24 -1.82 2.79
CA ASN A 181 7.60 -1.99 1.39
C ASN A 181 8.98 -1.43 1.04
N CYS A 182 9.51 -0.47 1.81
CA CYS A 182 10.73 0.27 1.46
C CYS A 182 12.02 -0.55 1.64
N ARG A 183 12.07 -1.40 2.68
CA ARG A 183 13.23 -2.26 2.98
C ARG A 183 14.55 -1.53 3.24
N GLU A 184 14.45 -0.28 3.68
CA GLU A 184 15.60 0.53 4.11
C GLU A 184 15.52 0.84 5.60
N GLN A 185 16.69 1.09 6.19
CA GLN A 185 16.78 1.50 7.59
C GLN A 185 16.33 2.95 7.79
N GLY A 186 16.41 3.79 6.76
CA GLY A 186 16.06 5.21 6.81
C GLY A 186 14.69 5.51 6.19
N ALA A 187 14.38 6.80 6.14
CA ALA A 187 13.32 7.36 5.31
C ALA A 187 13.88 8.58 4.56
N ASP A 188 13.50 8.76 3.30
CA ASP A 188 13.95 9.86 2.45
C ASP A 188 13.22 11.17 2.81
N PRO A 189 13.93 12.20 3.31
CA PRO A 189 13.33 13.46 3.73
C PRO A 189 12.69 14.23 2.57
N GLN A 190 13.12 14.01 1.32
CA GLN A 190 12.56 14.67 0.15
C GLN A 190 11.10 14.27 -0.08
N TYR A 191 10.77 13.00 0.21
CA TYR A 191 9.44 12.41 -0.02
C TYR A 191 8.65 12.18 1.27
N ALA A 192 9.30 12.34 2.42
CA ALA A 192 8.69 12.16 3.72
C ALA A 192 7.65 13.24 4.06
N GLY A 193 6.57 12.83 4.72
CA GLY A 193 5.63 13.75 5.38
C GLY A 193 6.29 14.51 6.55
N ALA A 194 5.62 15.55 7.06
CA ALA A 194 6.19 16.44 8.06
C ALA A 194 6.72 15.73 9.32
N ASP A 195 5.97 14.75 9.84
CA ASP A 195 6.36 14.04 11.06
C ASP A 195 7.47 13.02 10.82
N VAL A 196 7.53 12.39 9.64
CA VAL A 196 8.66 11.53 9.26
C VAL A 196 9.93 12.37 9.08
N ARG A 197 9.85 13.54 8.42
CA ARG A 197 11.01 14.46 8.30
C ARG A 197 11.52 14.89 9.67
N ARG A 198 10.61 15.20 10.59
CA ARG A 198 10.93 15.53 11.98
C ARG A 198 11.63 14.36 12.67
N ALA A 199 11.11 13.14 12.51
CA ALA A 199 11.68 11.93 13.08
C ALA A 199 13.11 11.65 12.57
N VAL A 200 13.32 11.76 11.25
CA VAL A 200 14.65 11.61 10.64
C VAL A 200 15.63 12.61 11.25
N THR A 201 15.24 13.89 11.35
CA THR A 201 16.05 14.94 11.99
C THR A 201 16.38 14.61 13.45
N LEU A 202 15.37 14.19 14.24
CA LEU A 202 15.54 13.86 15.66
C LEU A 202 16.39 12.61 15.91
N SER A 203 16.34 11.64 15.00
CA SER A 203 17.11 10.38 15.10
C SER A 203 18.58 10.52 14.72
N GLY A 204 18.95 11.58 13.99
CA GLY A 204 20.32 11.79 13.49
C GLY A 204 20.75 10.81 12.40
N LEU A 205 19.83 10.00 11.86
CA LEU A 205 20.12 9.03 10.80
C LEU A 205 20.01 9.67 9.42
N PRO A 206 20.92 9.36 8.50
CA PRO A 206 20.81 9.85 7.13
C PRO A 206 19.60 9.22 6.46
N GLY A 207 18.76 10.04 5.84
CA GLY A 207 17.71 9.55 4.97
C GLY A 207 18.25 9.26 3.58
N ARG A 208 18.00 8.05 3.07
CA ARG A 208 18.34 7.64 1.70
C ARG A 208 17.19 6.79 1.15
N SER A 209 16.75 7.08 -0.07
CA SER A 209 15.90 6.19 -0.87
C SER A 209 16.72 5.64 -2.03
N HIS A 210 16.63 4.33 -2.26
CA HIS A 210 17.10 3.71 -3.50
C HIS A 210 16.09 3.87 -4.67
N ARG A 211 14.91 4.47 -4.41
CA ARG A 211 13.81 4.71 -5.36
C ARG A 211 13.33 3.46 -6.09
N LEU A 212 13.20 2.37 -5.34
CA LEU A 212 12.77 1.06 -5.86
C LEU A 212 11.36 0.70 -5.38
N ALA A 213 10.92 1.18 -4.23
CA ALA A 213 9.63 0.83 -3.65
C ALA A 213 8.59 1.94 -3.87
N TYR A 214 7.43 1.60 -4.44
CA TYR A 214 6.35 2.54 -4.70
C TYR A 214 5.01 2.00 -4.24
N ASP A 215 4.25 2.81 -3.51
CA ASP A 215 2.84 2.58 -3.19
C ASP A 215 2.00 3.32 -4.25
N ILE A 216 1.07 2.61 -4.88
CA ILE A 216 0.19 3.13 -5.92
C ILE A 216 -1.26 2.89 -5.52
N VAL A 217 -2.07 3.96 -5.61
CA VAL A 217 -3.52 3.88 -5.41
C VAL A 217 -4.20 4.45 -6.64
N ALA A 218 -5.12 3.70 -7.22
CA ALA A 218 -5.98 4.15 -8.29
C ALA A 218 -7.43 4.12 -7.82
N GLU A 219 -8.09 5.28 -7.82
CA GLU A 219 -9.48 5.45 -7.42
C GLU A 219 -10.32 5.81 -8.65
N VAL A 220 -11.46 5.14 -8.81
CA VAL A 220 -12.36 5.34 -9.94
C VAL A 220 -13.71 5.82 -9.48
N LYS A 221 -14.25 6.80 -10.20
CA LYS A 221 -15.63 7.23 -10.08
C LYS A 221 -16.30 7.19 -11.44
N LEU A 222 -17.30 6.32 -11.58
CA LEU A 222 -18.14 6.27 -12.76
C LEU A 222 -19.27 7.31 -12.68
N PRO A 223 -19.79 7.82 -13.81
CA PRO A 223 -20.92 8.76 -13.81
C PRO A 223 -22.18 8.21 -13.13
N GLY A 224 -22.38 6.90 -13.19
CA GLY A 224 -23.48 6.19 -12.51
C GLY A 224 -23.33 6.05 -11.00
N GLY A 225 -22.27 6.62 -10.40
CA GLY A 225 -22.01 6.63 -8.96
C GLY A 225 -21.26 5.40 -8.43
N ALA A 226 -20.99 4.40 -9.28
CA ALA A 226 -20.13 3.29 -8.89
C ALA A 226 -18.70 3.79 -8.66
N VAL A 227 -18.11 3.35 -7.55
CA VAL A 227 -16.75 3.65 -7.15
C VAL A 227 -15.99 2.34 -6.92
N ALA A 228 -14.69 2.37 -7.18
CA ALA A 228 -13.78 1.27 -6.86
C ALA A 228 -12.39 1.84 -6.63
N ALA A 229 -11.56 1.12 -5.88
CA ALA A 229 -10.16 1.45 -5.76
C ALA A 229 -9.27 0.21 -5.85
N THR A 230 -8.06 0.40 -6.36
CA THR A 230 -7.00 -0.61 -6.31
C THR A 230 -5.80 0.00 -5.60
N GLU A 231 -5.22 -0.73 -4.66
CA GLU A 231 -3.94 -0.40 -4.01
C GLU A 231 -2.92 -1.47 -4.38
N ALA A 232 -1.75 -1.06 -4.81
CA ALA A 232 -0.64 -1.95 -5.11
C ALA A 232 0.66 -1.36 -4.56
N ALA A 233 1.58 -2.23 -4.14
CA ALA A 233 2.97 -1.84 -3.95
C ALA A 233 3.87 -2.56 -4.93
N LEU A 234 4.82 -1.81 -5.47
CA LEU A 234 5.76 -2.27 -6.45
C LEU A 234 7.19 -2.13 -5.95
N TRP A 235 8.01 -3.05 -6.42
CA TRP A 235 9.45 -3.01 -6.30
C TRP A 235 10.08 -3.00 -7.69
N LEU A 236 10.69 -1.88 -8.10
CA LEU A 236 11.47 -1.80 -9.32
C LEU A 236 12.75 -2.63 -9.17
N THR A 237 13.09 -3.38 -10.21
CA THR A 237 14.33 -4.15 -10.25
C THR A 237 15.34 -3.46 -11.17
N ARG A 238 16.58 -3.96 -11.18
CA ARG A 238 17.59 -3.57 -12.17
C ARG A 238 17.70 -4.56 -13.33
N ASP A 239 16.75 -5.48 -13.42
CA ASP A 239 16.70 -6.56 -14.41
C ASP A 239 15.75 -6.15 -15.54
N SER A 240 16.25 -6.06 -16.78
CA SER A 240 15.45 -5.68 -17.94
C SER A 240 14.35 -6.68 -18.27
N ASP A 241 14.54 -7.97 -17.94
CA ASP A 241 13.59 -9.03 -18.27
C ASP A 241 12.46 -9.13 -17.22
N ALA A 242 12.70 -8.59 -16.03
CA ALA A 242 11.75 -8.52 -14.93
C ALA A 242 11.83 -7.16 -14.21
N PRO A 243 11.47 -6.06 -14.88
CA PRO A 243 11.81 -4.69 -14.45
C PRO A 243 11.08 -4.24 -13.18
N TYR A 244 10.06 -4.98 -12.74
CA TYR A 244 9.42 -4.77 -11.45
C TYR A 244 8.89 -6.09 -10.87
N ARG A 245 8.58 -6.05 -9.57
CA ARG A 245 7.83 -7.08 -8.85
C ARG A 245 6.66 -6.44 -8.13
N ILE A 246 5.51 -7.09 -8.14
CA ILE A 246 4.36 -6.68 -7.34
C ILE A 246 4.56 -7.25 -5.93
N VAL A 247 4.62 -6.37 -4.93
CA VAL A 247 4.74 -6.74 -3.51
C VAL A 247 3.36 -7.11 -2.96
N HIS A 248 2.34 -6.31 -3.27
CA HIS A 248 0.94 -6.63 -2.96
C HIS A 248 -0.02 -6.00 -3.96
N TRP A 249 -1.25 -6.52 -4.00
CA TRP A 249 -2.34 -6.04 -4.83
C TRP A 249 -3.68 -6.24 -4.11
N TYR A 250 -4.42 -5.16 -3.89
CA TYR A 250 -5.70 -5.17 -3.18
C TYR A 250 -6.77 -4.43 -3.98
N ARG A 251 -7.91 -5.09 -4.16
CA ARG A 251 -9.15 -4.50 -4.70
C ARG A 251 -10.02 -4.00 -3.54
N ARG A 252 -10.64 -2.83 -3.67
CA ARG A 252 -11.49 -2.18 -2.65
C ARG A 252 -12.78 -1.63 -3.23
#